data_AF-W6U5C4-F1
#
_entry.id   AF-W6U5C4-F1
#
_cell.length_a   1.000
_cell.length_b   1.000
_cell.length_c   1.000
_cell.angle_alpha   90.00
_cell.angle_beta   90.00
_cell.angle_gamma   90.00
#
_symmetry.space_group_name_H-M   'P 1'
#
loop_
_entity.id
_entity.type
_entity.pdbx_description
1 polymer ?
#
loop_
_entity_poly.entity_id
_entity_poly.type
_entity_poly.pdbx_seq_one_letter_code
_entity_poly.pdbx_strand_id
1 'polypeptide(L)' 'MKTECIGDYVKLKGKVYPCTVSLAMDLIGGKWKAVILYHLKDASKRYSELRKEVPDITEMTLSLQLK' A
#
# COMPACT_ATOMS: atom_id res chain seq x y z
N MET A 1 -9.37 -21.66 -14.39
CA MET A 1 -9.25 -20.53 -13.44
C MET A 1 -8.94 -21.14 -12.08
N LYS A 2 -7.70 -21.05 -11.60
CA LYS A 2 -7.32 -21.66 -10.32
C LYS A 2 -8.00 -20.87 -9.21
N THR A 3 -8.87 -21.53 -8.45
CA THR A 3 -9.53 -20.97 -7.27
C THR A 3 -8.46 -20.77 -6.20
N GLU A 4 -7.93 -19.56 -6.04
CA GLU A 4 -6.86 -19.26 -5.06
C GLU A 4 -7.37 -19.06 -3.63
N CYS A 5 -8.62 -19.43 -3.33
CA CYS A 5 -9.18 -19.30 -1.99
C CYS A 5 -9.85 -20.61 -1.58
N ILE A 6 -9.04 -21.54 -1.09
CA ILE A 6 -9.46 -22.74 -0.35
C ILE A 6 -8.79 -22.65 1.02
N GLY A 7 -9.37 -21.87 1.92
CA GLY A 7 -8.91 -21.77 3.31
C GLY A 7 -9.34 -20.48 4.01
N ASP A 8 -9.81 -20.61 5.26
CA ASP A 8 -10.23 -19.53 6.17
C ASP A 8 -9.08 -18.61 6.62
N TYR A 9 -7.90 -18.70 5.97
CA TYR A 9 -6.72 -17.93 6.31
C TYR A 9 -5.65 -17.92 5.21
N VAL A 10 -4.88 -16.85 5.14
CA VAL A 10 -3.75 -16.63 4.23
C VAL A 10 -2.46 -16.52 5.04
N LYS A 11 -1.36 -17.13 4.58
CA LYS A 11 -0.05 -17.05 5.27
C LYS A 11 0.95 -16.29 4.41
N LEU A 12 1.55 -15.22 4.94
CA LEU A 12 2.61 -14.45 4.28
C LEU A 12 3.72 -14.12 5.28
N LYS A 13 4.99 -14.36 4.90
CA LYS A 13 6.18 -14.06 5.72
C LYS A 13 6.09 -14.55 7.17
N GLY A 14 5.47 -15.71 7.39
CA GLY A 14 5.29 -16.30 8.72
C GLY A 14 4.09 -15.78 9.52
N LYS A 15 3.38 -14.75 9.03
CA LYS A 15 2.14 -14.23 9.63
C LYS A 15 0.91 -14.88 8.98
N VAL A 16 -0.10 -15.19 9.79
CA VAL A 16 -1.38 -15.77 9.36
C VAL A 16 -2.45 -14.67 9.42
N TYR A 17 -3.25 -14.57 8.37
CA TYR A 17 -4.29 -13.57 8.17
C TYR A 17 -5.63 -14.27 8.00
N PRO A 18 -6.72 -13.82 8.65
CA PRO A 18 -8.03 -14.47 8.54
C PRO A 18 -8.68 -14.32 7.15
N CYS A 19 -8.24 -13.36 6.33
CA CYS A 19 -8.72 -13.23 4.96
C CYS A 19 -7.74 -12.42 4.10
N THR A 20 -7.90 -12.47 2.78
CA THR A 20 -7.12 -11.68 1.82
C THR A 20 -7.24 -10.17 2.05
N VAL A 21 -8.39 -9.69 2.51
CA VAL A 21 -8.59 -8.27 2.85
C VAL A 21 -7.72 -7.85 4.02
N SER A 22 -7.66 -8.66 5.08
CA SER A 22 -6.80 -8.37 6.24
C SER A 22 -5.32 -8.37 5.89
N LEU A 23 -4.90 -9.25 4.96
CA LEU A 23 -3.56 -9.22 4.40
C LEU A 23 -3.30 -7.93 3.63
N ALA A 24 -4.21 -7.52 2.74
CA ALA A 24 -4.07 -6.30 1.97
C ALA A 24 -3.96 -5.07 2.87
N MET A 25 -4.80 -4.97 3.91
CA MET A 25 -4.74 -3.87 4.89
C MET A 25 -3.42 -3.82 5.65
N ASP A 26 -2.78 -4.95 5.93
CA ASP A 26 -1.46 -4.98 6.56
C ASP A 26 -0.36 -4.45 5.62
N LEU A 27 -0.47 -4.74 4.32
CA LEU A 27 0.52 -4.33 3.31
C LEU A 27 0.37 -2.85 2.91
N ILE A 28 -0.83 -2.47 2.48
CA ILE A 28 -1.12 -1.18 1.84
C ILE A 28 -2.06 -0.28 2.66
N GLY A 29 -2.48 -0.72 3.85
CA GLY A 29 -3.29 0.11 4.73
C GLY A 29 -2.54 1.28 5.36
N GLY A 30 -3.28 2.07 6.14
CA GLY A 30 -2.82 3.34 6.68
C GLY A 30 -3.22 4.53 5.81
N LYS A 31 -3.00 5.75 6.33
CA LYS A 31 -3.50 6.99 5.69
C LYS A 31 -2.90 7.27 4.32
N TRP A 32 -1.63 6.93 4.11
CA TRP A 32 -0.87 7.49 2.98
C TRP A 32 -0.49 6.50 1.88
N LYS A 33 -0.29 5.21 2.18
CA LYS A 33 0.20 4.23 1.19
C LYS A 33 -0.72 4.11 -0.02
N ALA A 34 -2.03 3.92 0.21
CA ALA A 34 -3.01 3.83 -0.87
C ALA A 34 -3.09 5.12 -1.70
N VAL A 35 -3.00 6.29 -1.06
CA VAL A 35 -2.99 7.60 -1.74
C VAL A 35 -1.74 7.74 -2.61
N ILE A 36 -0.56 7.45 -2.07
CA ILE A 36 0.70 7.48 -2.82
C ILE A 36 0.64 6.52 -4.02
N LEU A 37 0.17 5.29 -3.82
CA LEU A 37 0.02 4.31 -4.90
C LEU A 37 -0.96 4.78 -5.97
N TYR A 38 -2.07 5.41 -5.59
CA TYR A 38 -3.01 5.99 -6.55
C TYR A 38 -2.34 7.02 -7.47
N HIS A 39 -1.47 7.88 -6.93
CA HIS A 39 -0.74 8.87 -7.72
C HIS A 39 0.40 8.28 -8.56
N LEU A 40 0.90 7.10 -8.22
CA LEU A 40 1.98 6.41 -8.95
C LEU A 40 1.49 5.35 -9.93
N LYS A 41 0.19 5.04 -9.94
CA LYS A 41 -0.37 3.91 -10.71
C LYS A 41 -0.15 4.05 -12.23
N ASP A 42 -0.19 5.28 -12.74
CA ASP A 42 -0.15 5.56 -14.19
C ASP A 42 1.26 5.90 -14.69
N ALA A 43 2.10 6.48 -13.84
CA ALA A 43 3.47 6.89 -14.19
C ALA A 43 4.36 7.04 -12.95
N SER A 44 5.66 6.80 -13.13
CA SER A 44 6.67 7.15 -12.14
C SER A 44 6.78 8.67 -12.01
N LYS A 45 6.88 9.18 -10.78
CA LYS A 45 6.99 10.61 -10.48
C LYS A 45 8.23 10.90 -9.66
N ARG A 46 8.86 12.06 -9.88
CA ARG A 46 9.89 12.57 -8.98
C ARG A 46 9.25 12.95 -7.65
N TYR A 47 10.05 12.95 -6.59
CA TYR A 47 9.59 13.29 -5.24
C TYR A 47 8.84 14.63 -5.17
N SER A 48 9.34 15.65 -5.86
CA SER A 48 8.72 16.98 -5.90
C SER A 48 7.39 17.02 -6.64
N GLU A 49 7.19 16.14 -7.64
CA GLU A 49 5.93 16.02 -8.38
C GLU A 49 4.89 15.30 -7.53
N LEU A 50 5.27 14.18 -6.91
CA LEU A 50 4.38 13.43 -6.01
C LEU A 50 3.95 14.28 -4.80
N ARG A 51 4.86 15.07 -4.23
CA ARG A 51 4.53 15.99 -3.12
C ARG A 51 3.50 17.05 -3.52
N LYS A 52 3.54 17.55 -4.76
CA LYS A 52 2.56 18.54 -5.24
C LYS A 52 1.16 17.94 -5.36
N GLU A 53 1.06 16.65 -5.64
CA GLU A 53 -0.22 15.96 -5.78
C GLU A 53 -0.82 15.49 -4.45
N VAL A 54 0.01 15.37 -3.41
CA VAL A 54 -0.41 15.02 -2.05
C VAL A 54 -0.07 16.16 -1.10
N PRO A 55 -0.71 17.35 -1.19
CA PRO A 55 -0.30 18.52 -0.41
C PRO A 55 -0.43 18.35 1.11
N ASP A 56 -1.31 17.46 1.58
CA ASP A 56 -1.59 17.23 3.00
C ASP A 56 -0.55 16.34 3.71
N ILE A 57 0.37 15.71 2.97
CA ILE A 57 1.43 14.89 3.55
C ILE A 57 2.66 15.76 3.85
N THR A 58 3.24 15.59 5.05
CA THR A 58 4.49 16.27 5.39
C THR A 58 5.67 15.65 4.62
N GLU A 59 6.74 16.42 4.36
CA GLU A 59 7.95 15.87 3.73
C GLU A 59 8.53 14.68 4.51
N MET A 60 8.59 14.79 5.84
CA MET A 60 9.09 13.72 6.69
C MET A 60 8.25 12.45 6.52
N THR A 61 6.93 12.57 6.50
CA THR A 61 6.03 11.43 6.32
C THR A 61 6.15 10.84 4.91
N LEU A 62 6.18 11.66 3.87
CA LEU A 62 6.34 11.18 2.49
C LEU A 62 7.67 10.45 2.31
N SER A 63 8.76 11.01 2.81
CA SER A 63 10.09 10.39 2.81
C SER A 63 10.06 9.03 3.52
N LEU A 64 9.42 8.94 4.70
CA LEU A 64 9.31 7.69 5.45
C LEU A 64 8.50 6.62 4.72
N GLN A 65 7.43 6.99 4.02
CA GLN A 65 6.58 6.05 3.29
C GLN A 65 7.21 5.52 1.99
N LEU A 66 8.24 6.21 1.45
CA LEU A 66 8.93 5.84 0.22
C LEU A 66 10.26 5.08 0.46
N LYS A 67 10.66 4.86 1.71
CA LYS A 67 11.80 3.99 2.08
C LYS A 67 11.43 2.52 1.91
#